data_AF-Q5S6A4-F1
#
_entry.id   AF-Q5S6A4-F1
#
_cell.length_a   1.000
_cell.length_b   1.000
_cell.length_c   1.000
_cell.angle_alpha   90.00
_cell.angle_beta   90.00
_cell.angle_gamma   90.00
#
_symmetry.space_group_name_H-M   'P 1'
#
loop_
_entity.id
_entity.type
_entity.pdbx_description
1 polymer ?
#
loop_
_entity_poly.entity_id
_entity_poly.type
_entity_poly.pdbx_seq_one_letter_code
_entity_poly.pdbx_strand_id
1 'polypeptide(L)'
;MSFDSLLDKNDKLVKVCGIQTVEAAETALQAGADLIGIICVPNRKRTIESAVAREISKLIHKSDTTKLVGVFRNQSVEDVHRLSEEYDLDIIQLHGDESWPEYYNVIKKPIIKRVIFPRDVDVVTQVCQRKPLVCLPLF
;
A
#
# COMPACT_ATOMS: atom_id res chain seq x y z
N MET A 1 10.01 -11.25 1.83
CA MET A 1 9.96 -10.61 3.17
C MET A 1 8.53 -10.59 3.71
N SER A 2 8.29 -10.91 4.99
CA SER A 2 6.97 -10.82 5.64
C SER A 2 6.68 -9.41 6.15
N PHE A 3 5.41 -9.08 6.42
CA PHE A 3 5.02 -7.76 6.92
C PHE A 3 5.65 -7.46 8.30
N ASP A 4 5.69 -8.45 9.20
CA ASP A 4 6.37 -8.29 10.50
C ASP A 4 7.87 -8.03 10.31
N SER A 5 8.53 -8.79 9.43
CA SER A 5 9.96 -8.57 9.16
C SER A 5 10.26 -7.23 8.48
N LEU A 6 9.29 -6.63 7.78
CA LEU A 6 9.41 -5.27 7.23
C LEU A 6 9.45 -4.26 8.37
N LEU A 7 8.58 -4.43 9.37
CA LEU A 7 8.48 -3.55 10.54
C LEU A 7 9.68 -3.71 11.49
N ASP A 8 10.25 -4.91 11.56
CA ASP A 8 11.38 -5.21 12.44
C ASP A 8 12.74 -4.79 11.83
N LYS A 9 12.80 -4.55 10.51
CA LYS A 9 14.08 -4.40 9.78
C LYS A 9 14.85 -3.12 10.11
N ASN A 10 14.16 -2.04 10.49
CA ASN A 10 14.75 -0.70 10.61
C ASN A 10 13.97 0.19 11.59
N ASP A 11 14.66 1.16 12.20
CA ASP A 11 14.00 2.25 12.97
C ASP A 11 13.05 3.10 12.11
N LYS A 12 13.15 3.03 10.77
CA LYS A 12 12.38 3.84 9.81
C LYS A 12 12.08 3.07 8.52
N LEU A 13 10.88 3.28 7.99
CA LEU A 13 10.46 2.81 6.66
C LEU A 13 10.39 3.97 5.67
N VAL A 14 10.92 3.77 4.47
CA VAL A 14 10.90 4.74 3.37
C VAL A 14 9.95 4.28 2.28
N LYS A 15 8.96 5.13 1.96
CA LYS A 15 7.99 4.90 0.89
C LYS A 15 8.07 5.96 -0.20
N VAL A 16 8.24 5.54 -1.45
CA VAL A 16 8.16 6.40 -2.64
C VAL A 16 6.81 6.18 -3.33
N CYS A 17 5.98 7.22 -3.46
CA CYS A 17 4.58 7.07 -3.82
C CYS A 17 4.15 7.88 -5.06
N GLY A 18 3.19 7.32 -5.81
CA GLY A 18 2.66 7.90 -7.04
C GLY A 18 3.58 7.67 -8.23
N ILE A 19 4.27 6.52 -8.25
CA ILE A 19 5.05 6.06 -9.38
C ILE A 19 4.11 5.78 -10.55
N GLN A 20 4.52 6.20 -11.75
CA GLN A 20 3.74 6.04 -12.99
C GLN A 20 4.51 5.37 -14.13
N THR A 21 5.80 5.07 -13.94
CA THR A 21 6.64 4.43 -14.96
C THR A 21 7.52 3.36 -14.33
N VAL A 22 7.97 2.40 -15.15
CA VAL A 22 8.83 1.30 -14.70
C VAL A 22 10.22 1.83 -14.31
N GLU A 23 10.75 2.81 -15.04
CA GLU A 23 12.05 3.42 -14.80
C GLU A 23 12.08 4.16 -13.45
N ALA A 24 10.98 4.84 -13.11
CA ALA A 24 10.84 5.50 -11.81
C ALA A 24 10.74 4.48 -10.66
N ALA A 25 10.06 3.34 -10.88
CA ALA A 25 10.04 2.24 -9.92
C ALA A 25 11.43 1.62 -9.73
N GLU A 26 12.17 1.38 -10.82
CA GLU A 26 13.52 0.86 -10.79
C GLU A 26 14.48 1.81 -10.06
N THR A 27 14.38 3.10 -10.33
CA THR A 27 15.18 4.12 -9.63
C THR A 27 14.89 4.11 -8.12
N ALA A 28 13.62 4.05 -7.72
CA ALA A 28 13.23 3.99 -6.31
C ALA A 28 13.71 2.69 -5.63
N LEU A 29 13.61 1.56 -6.33
CA LEU A 29 14.11 0.26 -5.88
C LEU A 29 15.63 0.30 -5.67
N GLN A 30 16.39 0.77 -6.64
CA GLN A 30 17.86 0.88 -6.56
C GLN A 30 18.32 1.86 -5.47
N ALA A 31 17.52 2.89 -5.18
CA ALA A 31 17.75 3.82 -4.08
C ALA A 31 17.44 3.21 -2.69
N GLY A 32 16.93 1.99 -2.63
CA GLY A 32 16.65 1.28 -1.37
C GLY A 32 15.31 1.62 -0.73
N ALA A 33 14.29 2.02 -1.50
CA ALA A 33 12.95 2.22 -0.95
C ALA A 33 12.36 0.91 -0.40
N ASP A 34 11.87 0.92 0.85
CA ASP A 34 11.20 -0.23 1.44
C ASP A 34 9.83 -0.49 0.78
N LEU A 35 9.14 0.60 0.40
CA LEU A 35 7.80 0.57 -0.18
C LEU A 35 7.73 1.42 -1.45
N ILE A 36 7.13 0.87 -2.51
CA ILE A 36 6.81 1.61 -3.74
C ILE A 36 5.29 1.68 -3.90
N GLY A 37 4.75 2.89 -4.07
CA GLY A 37 3.31 3.13 -4.17
C GLY A 37 2.83 3.50 -5.57
N ILE A 38 1.84 2.76 -6.08
CA ILE A 38 1.09 3.09 -7.30
C ILE A 38 -0.32 3.56 -6.96
N ILE A 39 -0.87 4.54 -7.70
CA ILE A 39 -2.20 5.10 -7.41
C ILE A 39 -3.24 4.39 -8.28
N CYS A 40 -4.10 3.60 -7.65
CA CYS A 40 -5.16 2.81 -8.28
C CYS A 40 -6.53 3.52 -8.27
N VAL A 41 -6.55 4.82 -7.94
CA VAL A 41 -7.76 5.65 -7.92
C VAL A 41 -8.07 6.09 -9.35
N PRO A 42 -9.27 5.81 -9.90
CA PRO A 42 -9.60 6.22 -11.27
C PRO A 42 -9.66 7.74 -11.43
N ASN A 43 -9.39 8.21 -12.65
CA ASN A 43 -9.52 9.62 -13.06
C ASN A 43 -8.67 10.62 -12.25
N ARG A 44 -7.46 10.21 -11.84
CA ARG A 44 -6.49 11.11 -11.19
C ARG A 44 -5.28 11.31 -12.06
N LYS A 45 -4.64 12.48 -11.93
CA LYS A 45 -3.41 12.83 -12.68
C LYS A 45 -2.32 11.75 -12.58
N ARG A 46 -2.22 11.12 -11.40
CA ARG A 46 -1.22 10.09 -11.11
C ARG A 46 -1.75 8.65 -11.14
N THR A 47 -2.95 8.42 -11.67
CA THR A 47 -3.48 7.05 -11.82
C THR A 47 -2.51 6.21 -12.64
N ILE A 48 -2.20 5.01 -12.15
CA ILE A 48 -1.34 4.06 -12.84
C ILE A 48 -2.09 3.42 -14.02
N GLU A 49 -1.38 3.19 -15.12
CA GLU A 49 -1.91 2.41 -16.23
C GLU A 49 -1.75 0.91 -15.93
N SER A 50 -2.72 0.09 -16.32
CA SER A 50 -2.82 -1.33 -15.94
C SER A 50 -1.61 -2.15 -16.44
N ALA A 51 -1.12 -1.92 -17.65
CA ALA A 51 0.09 -2.60 -18.14
C ALA A 51 1.35 -2.16 -17.36
N VAL A 52 1.49 -0.87 -17.07
CA VAL A 52 2.61 -0.37 -16.26
C VAL A 52 2.59 -0.94 -14.84
N ALA A 53 1.43 -1.03 -14.19
CA ALA A 53 1.29 -1.61 -12.86
C ALA A 53 1.82 -3.06 -12.80
N ARG A 54 1.48 -3.88 -13.81
CA ARG A 54 1.97 -5.26 -13.92
C ARG A 54 3.48 -5.35 -14.12
N GLU A 55 4.06 -4.46 -14.93
CA GLU A 55 5.52 -4.46 -15.12
C GLU A 55 6.27 -4.01 -13.86
N ILE A 56 5.73 -3.01 -13.13
CA ILE A 56 6.27 -2.61 -11.83
C ILE A 56 6.19 -3.74 -10.81
N SER A 57 5.07 -4.47 -10.77
CA SER A 57 4.92 -5.65 -9.90
C SER A 57 6.01 -6.69 -10.17
N LYS A 58 6.17 -7.10 -11.44
CA LYS A 58 7.21 -8.06 -11.85
C LYS A 58 8.61 -7.59 -11.44
N LEU A 59 8.91 -6.30 -11.59
CA LEU A 59 10.19 -5.72 -11.20
C LEU A 59 10.41 -5.83 -9.68
N ILE A 60 9.42 -5.43 -8.88
CA ILE A 60 9.52 -5.41 -7.42
C ILE A 60 9.68 -6.83 -6.87
N HIS A 61 8.86 -7.79 -7.33
CA HIS A 61 8.90 -9.17 -6.83
C HIS A 61 10.15 -9.94 -7.23
N LYS A 62 10.87 -9.52 -8.28
CA LYS A 62 12.21 -10.06 -8.59
C LYS A 62 13.27 -9.68 -7.55
N SER A 63 13.08 -8.58 -6.82
CA SER A 63 14.08 -8.04 -5.91
C SER A 63 13.96 -8.55 -4.47
N ASP A 64 12.77 -9.02 -4.07
CA ASP A 64 12.39 -9.49 -2.72
C ASP A 64 12.70 -8.53 -1.53
N THR A 65 13.16 -7.32 -1.81
CA THR A 65 13.62 -6.33 -0.81
C THR A 65 12.64 -5.17 -0.59
N THR A 66 11.75 -4.93 -1.56
CA THR A 66 10.75 -3.85 -1.57
C THR A 66 9.35 -4.44 -1.69
N LYS A 67 8.35 -3.73 -1.17
CA LYS A 67 6.93 -4.10 -1.28
C LYS A 67 6.14 -3.13 -2.15
N LEU A 68 5.22 -3.67 -2.95
CA LEU A 68 4.33 -2.88 -3.79
C LEU A 68 3.05 -2.52 -3.04
N VAL A 69 2.74 -1.23 -3.01
CA VAL A 69 1.56 -0.66 -2.35
C VAL A 69 0.60 -0.09 -3.39
N GLY A 70 -0.64 -0.55 -3.39
CA GLY A 70 -1.72 0.10 -4.15
C GLY A 70 -2.45 1.13 -3.30
N VAL A 71 -2.60 2.35 -3.82
CA VAL A 71 -3.33 3.43 -3.15
C VAL A 71 -4.73 3.55 -3.72
N PHE A 72 -5.72 3.40 -2.85
CA PHE A 72 -7.15 3.44 -3.17
C PHE A 72 -7.84 4.56 -2.41
N ARG A 73 -8.98 5.03 -2.93
CA ARG A 73 -9.80 6.06 -2.27
C ARG A 73 -11.27 5.89 -2.62
N ASN A 74 -12.05 5.47 -1.63
CA ASN A 74 -13.49 5.27 -1.65
C ASN A 74 -13.96 4.36 -2.81
N GLN A 75 -13.12 3.42 -3.23
CA GLN A 75 -13.49 2.32 -4.14
C GLN A 75 -14.05 1.18 -3.30
N SER A 76 -14.95 0.35 -3.84
CA SER A 76 -15.54 -0.76 -3.07
C SER A 76 -14.49 -1.82 -2.71
N VAL A 77 -14.78 -2.64 -1.69
CA VAL A 77 -13.89 -3.74 -1.27
C VAL A 77 -13.62 -4.70 -2.43
N GLU A 78 -14.63 -4.96 -3.27
CA GLU A 78 -14.55 -5.83 -4.43
C GLU A 78 -13.59 -5.27 -5.49
N ASP A 79 -13.67 -3.97 -5.76
CA ASP A 79 -12.75 -3.31 -6.71
C ASP A 79 -11.32 -3.30 -6.20
N VAL A 80 -11.13 -3.02 -4.91
CA VAL A 80 -9.80 -3.04 -4.28
C VAL A 80 -9.23 -4.47 -4.30
N HIS A 81 -10.05 -5.47 -3.98
CA HIS A 81 -9.64 -6.88 -4.03
C HIS A 81 -9.27 -7.31 -5.44
N ARG A 82 -10.10 -6.98 -6.44
CA ARG A 82 -9.82 -7.29 -7.85
C ARG A 82 -8.50 -6.69 -8.32
N LEU A 83 -8.27 -5.39 -8.06
CA LEU A 83 -7.04 -4.71 -8.44
C LEU A 83 -5.83 -5.18 -7.64
N SER A 84 -6.03 -5.57 -6.38
CA SER A 84 -5.01 -6.22 -5.54
C SER A 84 -4.48 -7.50 -6.16
N GLU A 85 -5.38 -8.33 -6.71
CA GLU A 85 -4.98 -9.57 -7.37
C GLU A 85 -4.43 -9.31 -8.78
N GLU A 86 -5.05 -8.40 -9.55
CA GLU A 86 -4.62 -8.07 -10.91
C GLU A 86 -3.19 -7.49 -10.97
N TYR A 87 -2.83 -6.67 -9.98
CA TYR A 87 -1.51 -6.02 -9.90
C TYR A 87 -0.56 -6.69 -8.90
N ASP A 88 -0.96 -7.83 -8.33
CA ASP A 88 -0.22 -8.58 -7.33
C ASP A 88 0.35 -7.67 -6.21
N LEU A 89 -0.53 -6.85 -5.62
CA LEU A 89 -0.14 -5.90 -4.59
C LEU A 89 0.26 -6.64 -3.31
N ASP A 90 1.30 -6.16 -2.62
CA ASP A 90 1.66 -6.68 -1.30
C ASP A 90 0.85 -6.01 -0.17
N ILE A 91 0.55 -4.72 -0.33
CA ILE A 91 -0.05 -3.87 0.71
C ILE A 91 -1.13 -2.98 0.11
N ILE A 92 -2.24 -2.82 0.82
CA ILE A 92 -3.35 -1.96 0.42
C ILE A 92 -3.31 -0.67 1.23
N GLN A 93 -3.23 0.48 0.57
CA GLN A 93 -3.34 1.77 1.20
C GLN A 93 -4.73 2.38 0.97
N LEU A 94 -5.49 2.54 2.06
CA LEU A 94 -6.81 3.19 2.07
C LEU A 94 -6.64 4.67 2.39
N HIS A 95 -6.93 5.53 1.42
CA HIS A 95 -6.63 6.97 1.47
C HIS A 95 -7.88 7.85 1.61
N GLY A 96 -9.07 7.26 1.72
CA GLY A 96 -10.34 7.93 1.94
C GLY A 96 -10.89 7.68 3.34
N ASP A 97 -12.22 7.54 3.42
CA ASP A 97 -12.97 7.37 4.66
C ASP A 97 -13.36 5.90 4.88
N GLU A 98 -12.63 4.96 4.25
CA GLU A 98 -12.92 3.53 4.28
C GLU A 98 -12.66 2.89 5.67
N SER A 99 -13.46 1.89 6.02
CA SER A 99 -13.27 1.09 7.23
C SER A 99 -12.19 0.03 7.03
N TRP A 100 -10.96 0.26 7.52
CA TRP A 100 -9.86 -0.69 7.31
C TRP A 100 -10.15 -2.15 7.73
N PRO A 101 -10.91 -2.45 8.82
CA PRO A 101 -11.20 -3.83 9.19
C PRO A 101 -12.05 -4.56 8.16
N GLU A 102 -12.97 -3.85 7.49
CA GLU A 102 -13.84 -4.40 6.44
C GLU A 102 -13.00 -4.90 5.26
N TYR A 103 -12.05 -4.08 4.80
CA TYR A 103 -11.16 -4.41 3.69
C TYR A 103 -10.20 -5.52 4.07
N TYR A 104 -9.63 -5.48 5.27
CA TYR A 104 -8.74 -6.54 5.75
C TYR A 104 -9.45 -7.90 5.84
N ASN A 105 -10.72 -7.91 6.25
CA ASN A 105 -11.49 -9.15 6.39
C ASN A 105 -11.67 -9.91 5.07
N VAL A 106 -11.73 -9.20 3.94
CA VAL A 106 -11.87 -9.79 2.60
C VAL A 106 -10.50 -10.02 1.95
N ILE A 107 -9.64 -9.01 1.94
CA ILE A 107 -8.40 -9.03 1.13
C ILE A 107 -7.28 -9.80 1.82
N LYS A 108 -7.27 -9.87 3.16
CA LYS A 108 -6.25 -10.56 3.97
C LYS A 108 -4.80 -10.11 3.72
N LYS A 109 -4.60 -8.93 3.15
CA LYS A 109 -3.29 -8.28 2.99
C LYS A 109 -3.11 -7.13 4.00
N PRO A 110 -1.87 -6.78 4.40
CA PRO A 110 -1.62 -5.66 5.28
C PRO A 110 -2.20 -4.34 4.74
N ILE A 111 -2.68 -3.50 5.65
CA ILE A 111 -3.30 -2.22 5.33
C ILE A 111 -2.42 -1.05 5.79
N ILE A 112 -2.36 0.01 4.98
CA ILE A 112 -1.94 1.35 5.43
C ILE A 112 -3.18 2.23 5.41
N LYS A 113 -3.63 2.74 6.55
CA LYS A 113 -4.81 3.61 6.64
C LYS A 113 -4.39 5.05 6.80
N ARG A 114 -4.77 5.92 5.86
CA ARG A 114 -4.65 7.37 6.05
C ARG A 114 -5.55 7.80 7.22
N VAL A 115 -5.00 8.61 8.11
CA VAL A 115 -5.72 9.23 9.23
C VAL A 115 -5.61 10.75 9.13
N ILE A 116 -6.65 11.46 9.54
CA ILE A 116 -6.68 12.92 9.61
C ILE A 116 -6.87 13.33 11.06
N PHE A 117 -5.94 14.11 11.61
CA PHE A 117 -6.05 14.62 12.97
C PHE A 117 -6.89 15.92 13.01
N PRO A 118 -7.78 16.11 14.01
CA PRO A 118 -8.11 15.22 15.13
C PRO A 118 -9.22 14.21 14.82
N ARG A 119 -9.76 14.20 13.60
CA ARG A 119 -10.94 13.43 13.22
C ARG A 119 -10.82 11.91 13.47
N ASP A 120 -9.65 11.34 13.19
CA ASP A 120 -9.45 9.87 13.11
C ASP A 120 -8.63 9.31 14.29
N VAL A 121 -8.62 9.99 15.45
CA VAL A 121 -7.84 9.57 16.64
C VAL A 121 -8.23 8.19 17.17
N ASP A 122 -9.52 7.86 17.12
CA ASP A 122 -10.01 6.53 17.54
C ASP A 122 -9.47 5.43 16.63
N VAL A 123 -9.30 5.71 15.32
CA VAL A 123 -8.72 4.76 14.37
C VAL A 123 -7.25 4.50 14.72
N VAL A 124 -6.48 5.54 15.03
CA VAL A 124 -5.08 5.39 15.46
C VAL A 124 -5.00 4.51 16.71
N THR A 125 -5.85 4.77 17.70
CA THR A 125 -5.91 3.98 18.94
C THR A 125 -6.22 2.51 18.66
N GLN A 126 -7.21 2.23 17.82
CA GLN A 126 -7.57 0.85 17.42
C GLN A 126 -6.42 0.14 16.70
N VAL A 127 -5.73 0.84 15.79
CA VAL A 127 -4.62 0.25 15.03
C VAL A 127 -3.44 -0.08 15.94
N CYS A 128 -3.05 0.83 16.84
CA CYS A 128 -1.91 0.65 17.73
C CYS A 128 -2.13 -0.43 18.81
N GLN A 129 -3.37 -0.77 19.15
CA GLN A 129 -3.70 -1.76 20.18
C GLN A 129 -3.81 -3.21 19.66
N ARG A 130 -3.92 -3.42 18.33
CA ARG A 130 -4.20 -4.74 17.76
C ARG A 130 -2.93 -5.52 17.40
N LYS A 131 -2.86 -6.79 17.82
CA LYS A 131 -1.78 -7.74 17.43
C LYS A 131 -2.38 -9.01 16.79
N PRO A 132 -1.74 -9.61 15.77
CA PRO A 132 -0.56 -9.11 15.04
C PRO A 132 -0.85 -7.79 14.31
N LEU A 133 0.19 -7.02 14.01
CA LEU A 133 0.00 -5.72 13.38
C LEU A 133 -0.36 -5.93 11.91
N VAL A 134 -1.62 -5.69 11.57
CA VAL A 134 -2.15 -5.87 10.21
C VAL A 134 -2.49 -4.55 9.52
N CYS A 135 -2.38 -3.45 10.25
CA CYS A 135 -2.68 -2.10 9.78
C CYS A 135 -1.63 -1.12 10.31
N LEU A 136 -1.22 -0.16 9.49
CA LEU A 136 -0.36 0.96 9.87
C LEU A 136 -1.11 2.29 9.67
N PRO A 137 -1.05 3.23 10.64
CA PRO A 137 -1.59 4.56 10.43
C PRO A 137 -0.62 5.37 9.56
N LEU A 138 -1.17 6.11 8.59
CA LEU A 138 -0.46 7.11 7.81
C LEU A 138 -1.06 8.48 8.10
N PHE A 139 -0.26 9.36 8.70
CA PHE A 139 -0.64 10.72 9.05
C PHE A 139 -0.54 11.68 7.87
#